data_AF-A0A0C3CJJ7-F1
#
_entry.id   AF-A0A0C3CJJ7-F1
#
_cell.length_a   1.000
_cell.length_b   1.000
_cell.length_c   1.000
_cell.angle_alpha   90.00
_cell.angle_beta   90.00
_cell.angle_gamma   90.00
#
_symmetry.space_group_name_H-M   'P 1'
#
loop_
_entity.id
_entity.type
_entity.pdbx_description
1 polymer ?
#
loop_
_entity_poly.entity_id
_entity_poly.type
_entity_poly.pdbx_seq_one_letter_code
_entity_poly.pdbx_strand_id
1 'polypeptide(L)'
;MLKHRGFSAWIESNGNAVPEYLVALDETANRVSCWIPGIEGQTFTVYWQDHGGTIDSCAFITLDGLVVPGRFLFGDGIASRGGVRVSKSSEKPFIFQKVPENVSESPLQSSGKDAGMIILKIKRIRRVAVRPANSLQSLPSSVLGKRKVGDLSIGFGQEVKAYEQYDTTWQVTAYEDETPGAKPSTYVSFVFRYRSPEFLEIQGIAMEEKKSTQTPKRSSRRIASLPPHLRCESEELEKPPIKRPRMVPSMWGHAFPTDARRPSAELRRTVSWTATQQPMSQAAGEGQFFLPRQSRYAPPITSIRLPGGSSRSESPGTASTSGESKF
;
A
#
# COMPACT_ATOMS: atom_id res chain seq x y z
N MET A 1 -1.69 5.68 -13.73
CA MET A 1 -1.77 4.42 -12.99
C MET A 1 -0.66 3.49 -13.47
N LEU A 2 0.27 3.15 -12.61
CA LEU A 2 1.37 2.23 -12.91
C LEU A 2 0.86 0.78 -12.96
N LYS A 3 1.38 -0.03 -13.89
CA LYS A 3 1.04 -1.45 -14.03
C LYS A 3 2.30 -2.30 -14.21
N HIS A 4 2.42 -3.40 -13.46
CA HIS A 4 3.48 -4.39 -13.67
C HIS A 4 3.16 -5.72 -12.98
N ARG A 5 3.47 -6.85 -13.64
CA ARG A 5 3.31 -8.22 -13.10
C ARG A 5 1.93 -8.55 -12.53
N GLY A 6 0.87 -8.06 -13.17
CA GLY A 6 -0.52 -8.29 -12.73
C GLY A 6 -0.96 -7.41 -11.55
N PHE A 7 -0.14 -6.43 -11.15
CA PHE A 7 -0.50 -5.43 -10.15
C PHE A 7 -0.59 -4.05 -10.79
N SER A 8 -1.44 -3.20 -10.23
CA SER A 8 -1.40 -1.76 -10.46
C SER A 8 -1.30 -0.99 -9.15
N ALA A 9 -0.74 0.21 -9.23
CA ALA A 9 -0.61 1.12 -8.11
C ALA A 9 -0.76 2.57 -8.56
N TRP A 10 -1.35 3.39 -7.70
CA TRP A 10 -1.49 4.83 -7.92
C TRP A 10 -1.58 5.56 -6.57
N ILE A 11 -1.38 6.88 -6.62
CA ILE A 11 -1.56 7.76 -5.48
C ILE A 11 -2.80 8.60 -5.73
N GLU A 12 -3.66 8.72 -4.72
CA GLU A 12 -4.74 9.71 -4.72
C GLU A 12 -4.44 10.82 -3.72
N SER A 13 -4.65 12.07 -4.13
CA SER A 13 -4.63 13.25 -3.27
C SER A 13 -6.00 13.92 -3.34
N ASN A 14 -6.62 14.20 -2.19
CA ASN A 14 -7.97 14.76 -2.12
C ASN A 14 -9.01 14.00 -2.97
N GLY A 15 -8.93 12.67 -2.99
CA GLY A 15 -9.87 11.79 -3.72
C GLY A 15 -9.67 11.75 -5.24
N ASN A 16 -8.62 12.38 -5.78
CA ASN A 16 -8.30 12.35 -7.19
C ASN A 16 -6.96 11.65 -7.42
N ALA A 17 -6.88 10.82 -8.46
CA ALA A 17 -5.62 10.22 -8.88
C ALA A 17 -4.63 11.29 -9.31
N VAL A 18 -3.43 11.24 -8.73
CA VAL A 18 -2.34 12.17 -9.00
C VAL A 18 -1.71 11.83 -10.36
N PRO A 19 -1.40 12.82 -11.23
CA PRO A 19 -0.75 12.56 -12.51
C PRO A 19 0.65 11.98 -12.31
N GLU A 20 1.01 11.05 -13.19
CA GLU A 20 2.28 10.33 -13.18
C GLU A 20 3.13 10.76 -14.37
N TYR A 21 4.36 11.18 -14.12
CA TYR A 21 5.28 11.67 -15.15
C TYR A 21 6.52 10.77 -15.25
N LEU A 22 7.11 10.69 -16.45
CA LEU A 22 8.35 9.94 -16.73
C LEU A 22 8.32 8.52 -16.14
N VAL A 23 7.32 7.73 -16.53
CA VAL A 23 7.21 6.34 -16.09
C VAL A 23 8.37 5.52 -16.66
N ALA A 24 9.13 4.87 -15.78
CA ALA A 24 10.26 4.02 -16.13
C ALA A 24 10.10 2.63 -15.50
N LEU A 25 10.31 1.59 -16.31
CA LEU A 25 10.29 0.20 -15.90
C LEU A 25 11.72 -0.34 -15.83
N ASP A 26 12.07 -0.94 -14.69
CA ASP A 26 13.28 -1.70 -14.47
C ASP A 26 12.89 -3.17 -14.31
N GLU A 27 12.99 -3.93 -15.41
CA GLU A 27 12.60 -5.34 -15.46
C GLU A 27 13.49 -6.22 -14.58
N THR A 28 14.76 -5.85 -14.41
CA THR A 28 15.71 -6.64 -13.61
C THR A 28 15.35 -6.59 -12.12
N ALA A 29 14.96 -5.41 -11.63
CA ALA A 29 14.54 -5.21 -10.25
C ALA A 29 13.03 -5.39 -10.04
N ASN A 30 12.25 -5.68 -11.10
CA ASN A 30 10.79 -5.74 -11.09
C ASN A 30 10.17 -4.49 -10.47
N ARG A 31 10.65 -3.33 -10.92
CA ARG A 31 10.37 -2.03 -10.32
C ARG A 31 9.84 -1.06 -11.36
N VAL A 32 8.70 -0.45 -11.10
CA VAL A 32 8.20 0.69 -11.87
C VAL A 32 8.41 1.96 -11.06
N SER A 33 8.86 3.03 -11.70
CA SER A 33 9.00 4.32 -11.06
C SER A 33 8.38 5.45 -11.88
N CYS A 34 7.93 6.50 -11.22
CA CYS A 34 7.45 7.73 -11.86
C CYS A 34 7.66 8.92 -10.93
N TRP A 35 7.43 10.11 -11.47
CA TRP A 35 7.33 11.35 -10.71
C TRP A 35 5.88 11.74 -10.49
N ILE A 36 5.58 12.26 -9.30
CA ILE A 36 4.25 12.78 -8.95
C ILE A 36 4.36 14.16 -8.27
N PRO A 37 3.41 15.08 -8.49
CA PRO A 37 3.33 16.32 -7.74
C PRO A 37 2.79 16.04 -6.33
N GLY A 38 3.40 16.64 -5.32
CA GLY A 38 2.90 16.69 -3.96
C GLY A 38 2.61 18.13 -3.56
N ILE A 39 1.44 18.40 -3.00
CA ILE A 39 1.03 19.73 -2.55
C ILE A 39 1.06 19.76 -1.04
N GLU A 40 1.77 20.72 -0.47
CA GLU A 40 1.88 20.91 0.98
C GLU A 40 0.51 20.96 1.66
N GLY A 41 0.39 20.28 2.80
CA GLY A 41 -0.81 20.17 3.61
C GLY A 41 -1.85 19.17 3.08
N GLN A 42 -1.72 18.67 1.84
CA GLN A 42 -2.67 17.71 1.30
C GLN A 42 -2.42 16.30 1.84
N THR A 43 -3.52 15.63 2.18
CA THR A 43 -3.50 14.21 2.50
C THR A 43 -3.45 13.38 1.24
N PHE A 44 -2.76 12.24 1.31
CA PHE A 44 -2.72 11.31 0.20
C PHE A 44 -2.94 9.86 0.66
N THR A 45 -3.40 9.03 -0.27
CA THR A 45 -3.63 7.61 -0.07
C THR A 45 -2.91 6.81 -1.14
N VAL A 46 -2.17 5.79 -0.72
CA VAL A 46 -1.53 4.82 -1.60
C VAL A 46 -2.55 3.73 -1.92
N TYR A 47 -2.85 3.54 -3.20
CA TYR A 47 -3.72 2.47 -3.69
C TYR A 47 -2.94 1.43 -4.48
N TRP A 48 -3.40 0.20 -4.40
CA TRP A 48 -2.92 -0.88 -5.24
C TRP A 48 -3.99 -1.92 -5.49
N GLN A 49 -3.89 -2.58 -6.63
CA GLN A 49 -4.82 -3.60 -7.07
C GLN A 49 -4.05 -4.83 -7.55
N ASP A 50 -4.54 -6.01 -7.15
CA ASP A 50 -4.20 -7.30 -7.74
C ASP A 50 -5.24 -7.61 -8.82
N HIS A 51 -4.78 -7.82 -10.06
CA HIS A 51 -5.65 -8.09 -11.22
C HIS A 51 -5.98 -9.59 -11.40
N GLY A 52 -5.85 -10.41 -10.35
CA GLY A 52 -6.27 -11.81 -10.37
C GLY A 52 -5.11 -12.79 -10.32
N GLY A 53 -4.11 -12.54 -9.47
CA GLY A 53 -2.95 -13.39 -9.31
C GLY A 53 -3.21 -14.76 -8.67
N THR A 54 -4.40 -15.02 -8.10
CA THR A 54 -4.80 -16.24 -7.34
C THR A 54 -3.95 -16.57 -6.10
N ILE A 55 -2.83 -15.86 -5.94
CA ILE A 55 -1.84 -16.03 -4.89
C ILE A 55 -2.03 -14.90 -3.88
N ASP A 56 -2.12 -15.27 -2.60
CA ASP A 56 -2.16 -14.30 -1.51
C ASP A 56 -0.92 -13.38 -1.57
N SER A 57 -1.16 -12.08 -1.43
CA SER A 57 -0.10 -11.09 -1.43
C SER A 57 -0.19 -10.17 -0.21
N CYS A 58 0.96 -9.60 0.16
CA CYS A 58 1.04 -8.62 1.23
C CYS A 58 1.87 -7.42 0.78
N ALA A 59 1.40 -6.23 1.16
CA ALA A 59 2.05 -4.97 0.80
C ALA A 59 2.76 -4.33 1.99
N PHE A 60 3.88 -3.66 1.70
CA PHE A 60 4.60 -2.77 2.61
C PHE A 60 4.81 -1.44 1.92
N ILE A 61 4.61 -0.35 2.63
CA ILE A 61 4.80 1.00 2.10
C ILE A 61 5.99 1.61 2.82
N THR A 62 6.90 2.24 2.09
CA THR A 62 8.01 2.99 2.65
C THR A 62 7.80 4.46 2.32
N LEU A 63 7.74 5.32 3.32
CA LEU A 63 7.53 6.75 3.23
C LEU A 63 8.80 7.44 3.70
N ASP A 64 9.60 7.99 2.80
CA ASP A 64 10.87 8.64 3.15
C ASP A 64 11.83 7.76 3.97
N GLY A 65 11.79 6.45 3.74
CA GLY A 65 12.56 5.45 4.50
C GLY A 65 11.82 4.88 5.72
N LEU A 66 10.71 5.48 6.18
CA LEU A 66 9.86 4.89 7.21
C LEU A 66 8.99 3.79 6.61
N VAL A 67 9.22 2.55 7.04
CA VAL A 67 8.38 1.41 6.63
C VAL A 67 7.11 1.38 7.48
N VAL A 68 5.97 1.35 6.80
CA VAL A 68 4.64 1.22 7.38
C VAL A 68 3.95 -0.04 6.83
N PRO A 69 3.18 -0.75 7.67
CA PRO A 69 2.49 -1.96 7.23
C PRO A 69 1.37 -1.63 6.22
N GLY A 70 1.31 -2.39 5.12
CA GLY A 70 0.21 -2.34 4.16
C GLY A 70 -0.92 -3.30 4.54
N ARG A 71 -1.61 -3.83 3.52
CA ARG A 71 -2.71 -4.80 3.66
C ARG A 71 -2.42 -6.09 2.89
N PHE A 72 -3.16 -7.13 3.25
CA PHE A 72 -3.23 -8.38 2.50
C PHE A 72 -4.24 -8.26 1.35
N LEU A 73 -3.95 -8.92 0.24
CA LEU A 73 -4.89 -9.24 -0.82
C LEU A 73 -4.89 -10.76 -1.01
N PHE A 74 -6.06 -11.35 -1.27
CA PHE A 74 -6.23 -12.81 -1.28
C PHE A 74 -6.41 -13.33 -2.71
N GLY A 75 -5.41 -13.07 -3.56
CA GLY A 75 -5.41 -13.47 -4.97
C GLY A 75 -6.13 -12.52 -5.92
N ASP A 76 -6.94 -11.59 -5.43
CA ASP A 76 -7.51 -10.47 -6.19
C ASP A 76 -7.88 -9.28 -5.27
N GLY A 77 -8.25 -8.16 -5.90
CA GLY A 77 -8.92 -7.04 -5.24
C GLY A 77 -8.10 -5.76 -5.14
N ILE A 78 -8.70 -4.75 -4.51
CA ILE A 78 -8.13 -3.41 -4.34
C ILE A 78 -7.90 -3.16 -2.85
N ALA A 79 -6.73 -2.65 -2.51
CA ALA A 79 -6.41 -2.19 -1.17
C ALA A 79 -5.80 -0.79 -1.20
N SER A 80 -5.88 -0.11 -0.06
CA SER A 80 -5.37 1.22 0.10
C SER A 80 -4.90 1.49 1.53
N ARG A 81 -4.02 2.49 1.66
CA ARG A 81 -3.52 2.98 2.94
C ARG A 81 -3.26 4.48 2.84
N GLY A 82 -3.89 5.25 3.71
CA GLY A 82 -3.75 6.71 3.77
C GLY A 82 -3.24 7.23 5.12
N GLY A 83 -2.81 6.36 6.03
CA GLY A 83 -2.35 6.76 7.37
C GLY A 83 -1.63 5.66 8.14
N VAL A 84 -0.95 6.02 9.24
CA VAL A 84 -0.37 5.07 10.19
C VAL A 84 -1.22 5.02 11.45
N ARG A 85 -1.50 3.81 11.91
CA ARG A 85 -2.29 3.58 13.12
C ARG A 85 -1.48 3.99 14.36
N VAL A 86 -2.09 4.78 15.24
CA VAL A 86 -1.48 5.25 16.49
C VAL A 86 -2.18 4.71 17.75
N SER A 87 -3.43 4.27 17.62
CA SER A 87 -4.16 3.52 18.66
C SER A 87 -4.98 2.38 18.06
N LYS A 88 -5.72 1.63 18.87
CA LYS A 88 -6.64 0.59 18.34
C LYS A 88 -7.68 1.16 17.38
N SER A 89 -8.14 2.40 17.58
CA SER A 89 -9.28 3.01 16.88
C SER A 89 -8.96 4.35 16.23
N SER A 90 -7.68 4.70 16.08
CA SER A 90 -7.25 5.96 15.45
C SER A 90 -5.99 5.80 14.60
N GLU A 91 -5.87 6.67 13.60
CA GLU A 91 -4.72 6.74 12.72
C GLU A 91 -4.34 8.19 12.42
N LYS A 92 -3.08 8.43 12.07
CA LYS A 92 -2.62 9.72 11.54
C LYS A 92 -2.49 9.63 10.03
N PRO A 93 -3.14 10.51 9.26
CA PRO A 93 -3.12 10.46 7.80
C PRO A 93 -1.74 10.87 7.26
N PHE A 94 -1.38 10.33 6.10
CA PHE A 94 -0.18 10.78 5.38
C PHE A 94 -0.44 12.16 4.80
N ILE A 95 0.48 13.09 5.04
CA ILE A 95 0.42 14.44 4.47
C ILE A 95 1.73 14.78 3.79
N PHE A 96 1.66 15.56 2.71
CA PHE A 96 2.85 16.25 2.23
C PHE A 96 3.10 17.49 3.10
N GLN A 97 4.32 17.68 3.57
CA GLN A 97 4.69 18.76 4.48
C GLN A 97 6.06 19.31 4.12
N LYS A 98 6.26 20.63 4.20
CA LYS A 98 7.61 21.19 4.06
C LYS A 98 8.49 20.87 5.26
N VAL A 99 9.77 20.64 4.99
CA VAL A 99 10.80 20.52 6.02
C VAL A 99 10.85 21.82 6.84
N PRO A 100 10.61 21.81 8.16
CA PRO A 100 10.63 23.03 8.98
C PRO A 100 12.06 23.57 9.10
N GLU A 101 12.20 24.89 9.19
CA GLU A 101 13.51 25.55 9.32
C GLU A 101 14.20 25.24 10.68
N ASN A 102 13.41 24.94 11.71
CA ASN A 102 13.87 24.85 13.10
C ASN A 102 14.28 23.44 13.56
N VAL A 103 14.34 22.44 12.67
CA VAL A 103 14.73 21.08 13.08
C VAL A 103 16.24 20.97 13.08
N SER A 104 16.83 21.38 14.21
CA SER A 104 18.22 21.07 14.55
C SER A 104 18.46 19.56 14.37
N GLU A 105 19.51 19.20 13.65
CA GLU A 105 19.79 17.88 13.10
C GLU A 105 19.54 16.73 14.12
N SER A 106 18.35 16.12 14.06
CA SER A 106 18.07 14.92 14.83
C SER A 106 18.83 13.76 14.18
N PRO A 107 19.68 13.03 14.90
CA PRO A 107 20.56 11.99 14.34
C PRO A 107 19.83 10.68 13.97
N LEU A 108 18.51 10.69 13.75
CA LEU A 108 17.80 9.49 13.33
C LEU A 108 18.21 9.12 11.89
N GLN A 109 19.12 8.15 11.80
CA GLN A 109 19.72 7.56 10.60
C GLN A 109 18.69 6.88 9.69
N SER A 110 17.75 7.62 9.12
CA SER A 110 17.17 7.19 7.84
C SER A 110 18.22 7.49 6.77
N SER A 111 18.79 6.44 6.16
CA SER A 111 19.71 6.62 5.05
C SER A 111 18.97 7.41 3.97
N GLY A 112 19.41 8.62 3.65
CA GLY A 112 18.72 9.58 2.77
C GLY A 112 18.49 9.13 1.32
N LYS A 113 18.68 7.84 1.01
CA LYS A 113 18.44 7.23 -0.31
C LYS A 113 16.96 7.20 -0.67
N ASP A 114 16.09 6.99 0.32
CA ASP A 114 14.63 6.89 0.10
C ASP A 114 13.90 8.22 0.32
N ALA A 115 14.66 9.31 0.54
CA ALA A 115 14.09 10.62 0.75
C ALA A 115 13.40 11.13 -0.53
N GLY A 116 12.11 11.45 -0.42
CA GLY A 116 11.31 11.99 -1.52
C GLY A 116 10.70 10.88 -2.35
N MET A 117 10.52 9.71 -1.72
CA MET A 117 9.98 8.52 -2.36
C MET A 117 8.88 7.90 -1.50
N ILE A 118 7.81 7.49 -2.18
CA ILE A 118 6.80 6.56 -1.66
C ILE A 118 7.04 5.23 -2.38
N ILE A 119 7.44 4.21 -1.65
CA ILE A 119 7.78 2.90 -2.21
C ILE A 119 6.76 1.88 -1.75
N LEU A 120 5.97 1.34 -2.67
CA LEU A 120 5.09 0.20 -2.43
C LEU A 120 5.81 -1.08 -2.84
N LYS A 121 6.03 -1.99 -1.89
CA LYS A 121 6.58 -3.34 -2.15
C LYS A 121 5.50 -4.37 -1.94
N ILE A 122 5.22 -5.16 -2.97
CA ILE A 122 4.26 -6.26 -2.91
C ILE A 122 5.04 -7.58 -2.89
N LYS A 123 4.65 -8.48 -1.99
CA LYS A 123 5.26 -9.80 -1.82
C LYS A 123 4.19 -10.87 -1.97
N ARG A 124 4.51 -11.95 -2.69
CA ARG A 124 3.67 -13.15 -2.75
C ARG A 124 3.95 -14.02 -1.54
N ILE A 125 2.91 -14.52 -0.90
CA ILE A 125 3.00 -15.21 0.39
C ILE A 125 2.14 -16.47 0.45
N ARG A 126 2.46 -17.33 1.41
CA ARG A 126 1.56 -18.36 1.94
C ARG A 126 1.22 -18.02 3.39
N ARG A 127 -0.05 -18.14 3.76
CA ARG A 127 -0.49 -18.01 5.16
C ARG A 127 -0.18 -19.31 5.90
N VAL A 128 0.47 -19.20 7.04
CA VAL A 128 0.88 -20.37 7.85
C VAL A 128 0.03 -20.50 9.11
N ALA A 129 -0.11 -19.42 9.87
CA ALA A 129 -0.82 -19.42 11.14
C ALA A 129 -1.40 -18.05 11.46
N VAL A 130 -2.37 -18.02 12.38
CA VAL A 130 -2.85 -16.77 12.98
C VAL A 130 -1.87 -16.33 14.07
N ARG A 131 -1.63 -15.02 14.19
CA ARG A 131 -0.80 -14.44 15.27
C ARG A 131 -1.43 -13.14 15.80
N PRO A 132 -1.03 -12.66 16.99
CA PRO A 132 -1.49 -11.37 17.51
C PRO A 132 -1.15 -10.21 16.58
N ALA A 133 -2.00 -9.17 16.62
CA ALA A 133 -1.81 -7.94 15.86
C ALA A 133 -0.43 -7.30 16.11
N ASN A 134 0.01 -6.48 15.15
CA ASN A 134 1.23 -5.68 15.33
C ASN A 134 1.10 -4.75 16.54
N SER A 135 2.19 -4.65 17.29
CA SER A 135 2.40 -3.53 18.21
C SER A 135 2.27 -2.20 17.46
N LEU A 136 1.70 -1.22 18.14
CA LEU A 136 1.60 0.15 17.62
C LEU A 136 3.01 0.70 17.45
N GLN A 137 3.29 1.26 16.27
CA GLN A 137 4.59 1.85 15.96
C GLN A 137 4.63 3.27 16.53
N SER A 138 5.68 3.63 17.26
CA SER A 138 5.94 5.02 17.59
C SER A 138 6.30 5.77 16.31
N LEU A 139 5.51 6.78 15.99
CA LEU A 139 5.79 7.63 14.83
C LEU A 139 6.88 8.63 15.19
N PRO A 140 7.91 8.80 14.34
CA PRO A 140 8.79 9.95 14.50
C PRO A 140 7.97 11.23 14.30
N SER A 141 8.31 12.28 15.05
CA SER A 141 7.70 13.60 14.89
C SER A 141 7.84 14.13 13.46
N SER A 142 8.93 13.76 12.78
CA SER A 142 9.11 13.94 11.35
C SER A 142 10.12 12.94 10.80
N VAL A 143 9.87 12.41 9.60
CA VAL A 143 10.83 11.56 8.85
C VAL A 143 11.79 12.48 8.09
N LEU A 144 12.54 13.27 8.85
CA LEU A 144 13.52 14.21 8.30
C LEU A 144 14.79 13.44 7.95
N GLY A 145 14.86 12.99 6.70
CA GLY A 145 16.15 12.66 6.09
C GLY A 145 17.02 13.91 5.92
N LYS A 146 18.15 13.78 5.21
CA LYS A 146 19.07 14.89 4.87
C LYS A 146 18.51 15.88 3.83
N ARG A 147 17.27 16.36 4.02
CA ARG A 147 16.61 17.30 3.10
C ARG A 147 16.91 18.74 3.46
N LYS A 148 16.87 19.60 2.43
CA LYS A 148 17.04 21.03 2.64
C LYS A 148 15.75 21.60 3.24
N VAL A 149 15.92 22.66 4.01
CA VAL A 149 14.80 23.47 4.51
C VAL A 149 13.93 23.91 3.32
N GLY A 150 12.62 23.74 3.47
CA GLY A 150 11.65 24.05 2.41
C GLY A 150 11.40 22.92 1.39
N ASP A 151 12.21 21.87 1.36
CA ASP A 151 11.90 20.70 0.55
C ASP A 151 10.59 20.05 1.03
N LEU A 152 9.81 19.51 0.09
CA LEU A 152 8.62 18.72 0.43
C LEU A 152 9.06 17.40 1.05
N SER A 153 8.37 16.93 2.09
CA SER A 153 8.58 15.67 2.83
C SER A 153 7.23 15.03 3.20
N ILE A 154 7.23 13.78 3.69
CA ILE A 154 6.01 13.14 4.20
C ILE A 154 5.94 13.31 5.72
N GLY A 155 4.85 13.93 6.17
CA GLY A 155 4.48 14.08 7.56
C GLY A 155 3.28 13.21 7.93
N PHE A 156 2.89 13.30 9.20
CA PHE A 156 1.69 12.67 9.75
C PHE A 156 0.75 13.74 10.26
N GLY A 157 -0.46 13.80 9.71
CA GLY A 157 -1.47 14.78 10.09
C GLY A 157 -2.03 14.56 11.50
N GLN A 158 -3.08 15.32 11.83
CA GLN A 158 -3.79 15.17 13.09
C GLN A 158 -4.40 13.75 13.19
N GLU A 159 -4.41 13.21 14.40
CA GLU A 159 -5.02 11.92 14.69
C GLU A 159 -6.53 11.96 14.38
N VAL A 160 -6.98 11.01 13.55
CA VAL A 160 -8.38 10.85 13.16
C VAL A 160 -8.88 9.48 13.60
N LYS A 161 -10.19 9.39 13.88
CA LYS A 161 -10.85 8.12 14.20
C LYS A 161 -10.80 7.20 12.99
N ALA A 162 -10.38 5.96 13.22
CA ALA A 162 -10.27 4.92 12.22
C ALA A 162 -11.07 3.69 12.62
N TYR A 163 -11.17 2.71 11.72
CA TYR A 163 -11.69 1.39 12.07
C TYR A 163 -10.78 0.71 13.09
N GLU A 164 -11.42 -0.02 14.00
CA GLU A 164 -10.72 -0.79 15.03
C GLU A 164 -9.75 -1.81 14.40
N GLN A 165 -8.57 -1.92 15.00
CA GLN A 165 -7.59 -2.92 14.63
C GLN A 165 -8.09 -4.31 15.00
N TYR A 166 -8.04 -5.24 14.05
CA TYR A 166 -8.21 -6.65 14.37
C TYR A 166 -7.14 -7.11 15.35
N ASP A 167 -7.54 -7.86 16.37
CA ASP A 167 -6.64 -8.40 17.39
C ASP A 167 -5.64 -9.44 16.83
N THR A 168 -5.90 -9.93 15.62
CA THR A 168 -5.07 -10.93 14.95
C THR A 168 -4.66 -10.52 13.53
N THR A 169 -3.49 -11.00 13.13
CA THR A 169 -2.93 -10.94 11.77
C THR A 169 -2.41 -12.32 11.38
N TRP A 170 -1.81 -12.44 10.20
CA TRP A 170 -1.29 -13.70 9.68
C TRP A 170 0.23 -13.78 9.83
N GLN A 171 0.71 -14.96 10.23
CA GLN A 171 2.09 -15.39 10.00
C GLN A 171 2.21 -15.89 8.56
N VAL A 172 3.25 -15.45 7.87
CA VAL A 172 3.40 -15.64 6.43
C VAL A 172 4.79 -16.14 6.07
N THR A 173 4.86 -16.99 5.05
CA THR A 173 6.10 -17.48 4.42
C THR A 173 6.13 -17.11 2.94
N ALA A 174 7.30 -17.18 2.32
CA ALA A 174 7.44 -16.94 0.89
C ALA A 174 6.60 -17.94 0.08
N TYR A 175 6.03 -17.50 -1.04
CA TYR A 175 5.27 -18.40 -1.92
C TYR A 175 6.18 -19.30 -2.77
N GLU A 176 7.32 -18.76 -3.21
CA GLU A 176 8.26 -19.39 -4.14
C GLU A 176 9.28 -20.29 -3.43
N ASP A 177 9.62 -20.00 -2.17
CA ASP A 177 10.59 -20.80 -1.41
C ASP A 177 9.87 -21.83 -0.53
N GLU A 178 10.17 -23.11 -0.76
CA GLU A 178 9.68 -24.20 0.09
C GLU A 178 10.44 -24.31 1.42
N THR A 179 11.54 -23.56 1.57
CA THR A 179 12.33 -23.56 2.80
C THR A 179 11.52 -22.97 3.95
N PRO A 180 11.22 -23.75 5.01
CA PRO A 180 10.46 -23.26 6.15
C PRO A 180 11.17 -22.06 6.80
N GLY A 181 10.46 -20.93 6.91
CA GLY A 181 10.99 -19.70 7.51
C GLY A 181 11.71 -18.75 6.54
N ALA A 182 11.79 -19.06 5.24
CA ALA A 182 12.28 -18.11 4.25
C ALA A 182 11.46 -16.82 4.23
N LYS A 183 12.16 -15.69 4.21
CA LYS A 183 11.54 -14.36 4.19
C LYS A 183 10.99 -14.10 2.78
N PRO A 184 9.70 -13.73 2.63
CA PRO A 184 9.16 -13.38 1.32
C PRO A 184 10.01 -12.29 0.66
N SER A 185 10.47 -12.56 -0.56
CA SER A 185 11.14 -11.59 -1.43
C SER A 185 10.12 -10.61 -2.01
N THR A 186 10.60 -9.47 -2.54
CA THR A 186 9.72 -8.51 -3.21
C THR A 186 9.44 -8.99 -4.63
N TYR A 187 8.16 -9.21 -4.94
CA TYR A 187 7.72 -9.69 -6.24
C TYR A 187 7.60 -8.55 -7.27
N VAL A 188 7.09 -7.40 -6.82
CA VAL A 188 7.03 -6.14 -7.58
C VAL A 188 7.16 -4.94 -6.66
N SER A 189 7.77 -3.86 -7.15
CA SER A 189 7.81 -2.58 -6.46
C SER A 189 7.37 -1.41 -7.34
N PHE A 190 6.65 -0.47 -6.73
CA PHE A 190 6.24 0.78 -7.35
C PHE A 190 6.87 1.94 -6.57
N VAL A 191 7.60 2.82 -7.25
CA VAL A 191 8.33 3.94 -6.65
C VAL A 191 7.78 5.25 -7.18
N PHE A 192 7.08 5.99 -6.33
CA PHE A 192 6.59 7.32 -6.64
C PHE A 192 7.55 8.36 -6.08
N ARG A 193 8.28 9.05 -6.96
CA ARG A 193 9.18 10.15 -6.59
C ARG A 193 8.36 11.43 -6.54
N TYR A 194 8.19 12.00 -5.36
CA TYR A 194 7.33 13.17 -5.21
C TYR A 194 8.14 14.46 -5.06
N ARG A 195 7.66 15.55 -5.67
CA ARG A 195 8.24 16.90 -5.59
C ARG A 195 7.13 17.94 -5.62
N SER A 196 7.46 19.20 -5.29
CA SER A 196 6.51 20.30 -5.50
C SER A 196 6.15 20.42 -6.99
N PRO A 197 4.93 20.86 -7.33
CA PRO A 197 4.54 21.11 -8.71
C PRO A 197 5.52 22.05 -9.43
N GLU A 198 5.88 23.16 -8.77
CA GLU A 198 6.86 24.14 -9.28
C GLU A 198 8.20 23.49 -9.64
N PHE A 199 8.70 22.57 -8.82
CA PHE A 199 9.94 21.85 -9.13
C PHE A 199 9.80 21.00 -10.40
N LEU A 200 8.68 20.28 -10.55
CA LEU A 200 8.44 19.45 -11.73
C LEU A 200 8.29 20.29 -13.00
N GLU A 201 7.67 21.46 -12.91
CA GLU A 201 7.54 22.41 -14.02
C GLU A 201 8.89 23.01 -14.43
N ILE A 202 9.68 23.48 -13.47
CA ILE A 202 11.03 24.04 -13.72
C ILE A 202 11.95 23.00 -14.35
N GLN A 203 11.84 21.73 -13.97
CA GLN A 203 12.61 20.63 -14.57
C GLN A 203 12.04 20.15 -15.91
N GLY A 204 10.92 20.72 -16.39
CA GLY A 204 10.25 20.29 -17.62
C GLY A 204 9.65 18.88 -17.54
N ILE A 205 9.42 18.36 -16.33
CA ILE A 205 8.82 17.04 -16.08
C ILE A 205 7.30 17.13 -16.18
N ALA A 206 6.71 18.14 -15.54
CA ALA A 206 5.30 18.45 -15.65
C ALA A 206 5.15 19.60 -16.64
N MET A 207 4.92 19.28 -17.91
CA MET A 207 4.44 20.30 -18.85
C MET A 207 2.96 20.49 -18.53
N GLU A 208 2.61 21.65 -17.97
CA GLU A 208 1.22 22.06 -18.02
C GLU A 208 0.84 22.09 -19.49
N GLU A 209 0.01 21.13 -19.92
CA GLU A 209 -0.86 21.36 -21.05
C GLU A 209 -1.74 22.53 -20.63
N LYS A 210 -1.25 23.76 -20.86
CA LYS A 210 -2.09 24.94 -20.92
C LYS A 210 -3.15 24.55 -21.91
N LYS A 211 -4.30 24.07 -21.42
CA LYS A 211 -5.53 23.92 -22.18
C LYS A 211 -5.61 25.23 -22.92
N SER A 212 -5.30 25.19 -24.21
CA SER A 212 -5.26 26.41 -25.00
C SER A 212 -6.63 27.01 -24.76
N THR A 213 -6.68 28.12 -24.04
CA THR A 213 -7.90 28.87 -23.87
C THR A 213 -8.20 29.28 -25.29
N GLN A 214 -8.99 28.46 -25.98
CA GLN A 214 -9.55 28.78 -27.26
C GLN A 214 -10.43 29.96 -26.92
N THR A 215 -9.85 31.16 -27.02
CA THR A 215 -10.62 32.37 -27.13
C THR A 215 -11.62 32.06 -28.23
N PRO A 216 -12.93 32.05 -27.94
CA PRO A 216 -13.90 31.81 -28.98
C PRO A 216 -13.61 32.88 -30.02
N LYS A 217 -13.15 32.46 -31.20
CA LYS A 217 -13.05 33.33 -32.37
C LYS A 217 -14.46 33.86 -32.55
N ARG A 218 -14.73 35.05 -32.01
CA ARG A 218 -15.90 35.85 -32.36
C ARG A 218 -15.81 35.97 -33.86
N SER A 219 -16.63 35.17 -34.54
CA SER A 219 -16.89 35.36 -35.96
C SER A 219 -17.37 36.80 -36.09
N SER A 220 -16.49 37.66 -36.59
CA SER A 220 -16.83 38.98 -37.07
C SER A 220 -17.91 38.80 -38.13
N ARG A 221 -19.19 38.90 -37.71
CA ARG A 221 -20.27 39.16 -38.66
C ARG A 221 -20.07 40.59 -39.11
N ARG A 222 -19.74 40.71 -40.39
CA ARG A 222 -19.63 41.96 -41.13
C ARG A 222 -20.80 42.88 -40.80
N ILE A 223 -20.45 44.11 -40.46
CA ILE A 223 -21.30 45.28 -40.54
C ILE A 223 -21.68 45.41 -42.03
N ALA A 224 -22.98 45.30 -42.32
CA ALA A 224 -23.58 45.89 -43.51
C ALA A 224 -24.51 47.01 -43.00
N SER A 225 -24.14 48.22 -43.39
CA SER A 225 -24.82 49.50 -43.18
C SER A 225 -26.29 49.49 -43.56
N LEU A 226 -27.17 49.94 -42.65
CA LEU A 226 -28.48 50.50 -42.99
C LEU A 226 -28.82 51.70 -42.07
N PRO A 227 -29.62 52.67 -42.54
CA PRO A 227 -29.64 54.06 -42.07
C PRO A 227 -30.64 54.32 -40.92
N PRO A 228 -30.58 55.51 -40.26
CA PRO A 228 -31.40 55.83 -39.10
C PRO A 228 -32.74 56.44 -39.53
N HIS A 229 -33.86 55.82 -39.17
CA HIS A 229 -35.15 56.51 -39.16
C HIS A 229 -36.12 55.94 -38.11
N LEU A 230 -36.48 56.83 -37.17
CA LEU A 230 -37.76 56.99 -36.46
C LEU A 230 -38.23 55.95 -35.41
N ARG A 231 -38.38 56.49 -34.19
CA ARG A 231 -39.52 56.43 -33.25
C ARG A 231 -40.35 55.13 -33.20
N CYS A 232 -40.57 54.61 -31.98
CA CYS A 232 -41.90 54.64 -31.36
C CYS A 232 -41.82 54.19 -29.88
N GLU A 233 -42.23 55.06 -28.98
CA GLU A 233 -42.74 54.69 -27.65
C GLU A 233 -44.11 54.02 -27.83
N SER A 234 -44.39 52.95 -27.10
CA SER A 234 -45.74 52.55 -26.66
C SER A 234 -45.60 51.49 -25.58
N GLU A 235 -46.09 51.81 -24.38
CA GLU A 235 -46.55 50.85 -23.38
C GLU A 235 -47.66 49.98 -23.98
N GLU A 236 -47.71 48.67 -23.67
CA GLU A 236 -48.98 48.02 -23.32
C GLU A 236 -48.77 46.68 -22.61
N LEU A 237 -49.70 46.41 -21.70
CA LEU A 237 -49.81 45.30 -20.76
C LEU A 237 -50.16 43.93 -21.40
N GLU A 238 -49.90 42.90 -20.59
CA GLU A 238 -50.73 41.68 -20.43
C GLU A 238 -50.59 40.47 -21.39
N LYS A 239 -49.95 39.38 -20.92
CA LYS A 239 -50.58 38.17 -20.32
C LYS A 239 -49.60 36.97 -20.27
N PRO A 240 -49.72 36.06 -19.28
CA PRO A 240 -48.83 34.90 -19.15
C PRO A 240 -49.39 33.67 -19.90
N PRO A 241 -48.55 32.86 -20.59
CA PRO A 241 -49.02 31.57 -21.08
C PRO A 241 -48.71 30.44 -20.09
N ILE A 242 -49.80 29.92 -19.51
CA ILE A 242 -50.23 28.51 -19.55
C ILE A 242 -49.16 27.45 -19.23
N LYS A 243 -49.30 26.87 -18.04
CA LYS A 243 -48.76 25.56 -17.65
C LYS A 243 -49.35 24.44 -18.52
N ARG A 244 -48.50 23.57 -19.06
CA ARG A 244 -48.87 22.27 -19.66
C ARG A 244 -47.82 21.18 -19.32
N PRO A 245 -48.18 19.89 -19.46
CA PRO A 245 -48.03 18.91 -18.39
C PRO A 245 -46.76 18.04 -18.46
N ARG A 246 -46.48 17.49 -17.28
CA ARG A 246 -45.65 16.32 -16.95
C ARG A 246 -45.81 15.13 -17.93
N MET A 247 -44.73 14.78 -18.62
CA MET A 247 -44.35 13.45 -19.16
C MET A 247 -42.85 13.58 -19.50
N VAL A 248 -41.88 12.71 -19.25
CA VAL A 248 -41.68 11.35 -18.71
C VAL A 248 -40.18 11.30 -18.34
N PRO A 249 -39.69 10.37 -17.51
CA PRO A 249 -38.29 10.30 -17.15
C PRO A 249 -37.47 9.84 -18.36
N SER A 250 -36.56 10.70 -18.82
CA SER A 250 -35.47 10.28 -19.70
C SER A 250 -34.62 9.28 -18.92
N MET A 251 -34.76 8.01 -19.30
CA MET A 251 -33.69 7.01 -19.16
C MET A 251 -32.43 7.55 -19.85
N TRP A 252 -31.28 6.92 -19.63
CA TRP A 252 -29.92 7.37 -20.01
C TRP A 252 -29.20 8.14 -18.90
N GLY A 253 -29.22 7.56 -17.70
CA GLY A 253 -28.04 7.57 -16.84
C GLY A 253 -27.34 6.22 -17.01
N HIS A 254 -26.13 6.21 -17.57
CA HIS A 254 -25.26 5.04 -17.48
C HIS A 254 -25.01 4.76 -16.01
N ALA A 255 -25.63 3.69 -15.51
CA ALA A 255 -25.30 3.11 -14.23
C ALA A 255 -23.83 2.71 -14.27
N PHE A 256 -22.99 3.42 -13.53
CA PHE A 256 -21.75 2.83 -13.06
C PHE A 256 -22.13 1.59 -12.24
N PRO A 257 -21.49 0.44 -12.45
CA PRO A 257 -21.77 -0.75 -11.67
C PRO A 257 -21.39 -0.46 -10.22
N THR A 258 -22.39 -0.17 -9.38
CA THR A 258 -22.27 -0.04 -7.92
C THR A 258 -22.10 -1.39 -7.23
N ASP A 259 -21.91 -2.47 -7.98
CA ASP A 259 -21.46 -3.78 -7.49
C ASP A 259 -19.95 -3.80 -7.16
N ALA A 260 -19.42 -2.70 -6.65
CA ALA A 260 -18.21 -2.76 -5.85
C ALA A 260 -18.58 -3.47 -4.53
N ARG A 261 -18.60 -4.81 -4.58
CA ARG A 261 -18.69 -5.70 -3.42
C ARG A 261 -17.88 -5.05 -2.30
N ARG A 262 -18.59 -4.65 -1.24
CA ARG A 262 -17.97 -4.09 -0.04
C ARG A 262 -16.80 -5.03 0.33
N PRO A 263 -15.55 -4.55 0.36
CA PRO A 263 -14.41 -5.44 0.58
C PRO A 263 -14.66 -6.21 1.86
N SER A 264 -14.53 -7.54 1.78
CA SER A 264 -14.80 -8.43 2.91
C SER A 264 -14.03 -7.94 4.13
N ALA A 265 -14.58 -8.16 5.33
CA ALA A 265 -13.93 -7.76 6.58
C ALA A 265 -12.47 -8.25 6.68
N GLU A 266 -12.13 -9.34 5.98
CA GLU A 266 -10.79 -9.93 5.98
C GLU A 266 -9.74 -9.07 5.26
N LEU A 267 -10.11 -8.30 4.23
CA LEU A 267 -9.20 -7.43 3.46
C LEU A 267 -8.67 -6.23 4.28
N ARG A 268 -9.18 -6.03 5.50
CA ARG A 268 -8.80 -4.92 6.38
C ARG A 268 -7.65 -5.27 7.32
N ARG A 269 -7.17 -6.51 7.35
CA ARG A 269 -6.05 -6.93 8.21
C ARG A 269 -4.74 -6.28 7.76
N THR A 270 -4.00 -5.72 8.71
CA THR A 270 -2.69 -5.10 8.46
C THR A 270 -1.61 -6.16 8.37
N VAL A 271 -0.72 -6.00 7.39
CA VAL A 271 0.46 -6.84 7.23
C VAL A 271 1.43 -6.59 8.36
N SER A 272 2.19 -7.60 8.71
CA SER A 272 3.06 -7.57 9.87
C SER A 272 4.40 -8.17 9.50
N TRP A 273 5.47 -7.43 9.72
CA TRP A 273 6.81 -7.98 9.66
C TRP A 273 7.58 -7.54 10.89
N THR A 274 7.82 -8.48 11.79
CA THR A 274 8.87 -8.32 12.79
C THR A 274 10.18 -8.43 12.03
N ALA A 275 10.71 -7.27 11.62
CA ALA A 275 12.13 -7.15 11.49
C ALA A 275 12.68 -7.39 12.89
N THR A 276 13.07 -8.62 13.21
CA THR A 276 14.06 -8.82 14.26
C THR A 276 15.29 -8.10 13.74
N GLN A 277 15.37 -6.79 13.97
CA GLN A 277 16.63 -6.07 13.94
C GLN A 277 17.39 -6.67 15.12
N GLN A 278 18.11 -7.76 14.87
CA GLN A 278 19.20 -8.10 15.77
C GLN A 278 20.13 -6.89 15.71
N PRO A 279 20.37 -6.21 16.85
CA PRO A 279 21.45 -5.25 16.89
C PRO A 279 22.72 -6.07 16.64
N MET A 280 23.32 -5.93 15.45
CA MET A 280 24.73 -6.28 15.29
C MET A 280 25.49 -5.28 16.15
N SER A 281 25.75 -5.67 17.39
CA SER A 281 26.71 -4.99 18.24
C SER A 281 28.05 -5.02 17.52
N GLN A 282 28.45 -3.88 16.99
CA GLN A 282 29.85 -3.59 16.74
C GLN A 282 30.57 -3.63 18.08
N ALA A 283 31.40 -4.66 18.29
CA ALA A 283 32.45 -4.64 19.29
C ALA A 283 33.77 -4.79 18.53
N ALA A 284 34.38 -3.66 18.21
CA ALA A 284 35.81 -3.57 18.02
C ALA A 284 36.42 -3.29 19.40
N GLY A 285 37.20 -4.23 19.91
CA GLY A 285 37.92 -4.12 21.17
C GLY A 285 39.01 -5.19 21.21
N GLU A 286 40.24 -4.72 21.20
CA GLU A 286 41.48 -5.50 21.21
C GLU A 286 41.62 -6.43 22.42
N GLY A 287 42.28 -7.58 22.19
CA GLY A 287 43.24 -8.18 23.14
C GLY A 287 42.69 -8.86 24.40
N GLN A 288 42.64 -10.20 24.38
CA GLN A 288 43.45 -11.05 25.28
C GLN A 288 43.13 -12.53 25.06
N PHE A 289 44.18 -13.32 24.83
CA PHE A 289 44.13 -14.77 24.80
C PHE A 289 43.74 -15.31 26.17
N PHE A 290 42.62 -16.03 26.25
CA PHE A 290 42.34 -16.96 27.33
C PHE A 290 42.20 -18.37 26.76
N LEU A 291 43.07 -19.27 27.21
CA LEU A 291 43.04 -20.69 26.90
C LEU A 291 41.72 -21.32 27.39
N PRO A 292 41.14 -22.28 26.67
CA PRO A 292 39.92 -22.97 27.11
C PRO A 292 40.23 -23.88 28.31
N ARG A 293 39.60 -23.59 29.46
CA ARG A 293 39.44 -24.56 30.54
C ARG A 293 38.49 -25.67 30.08
N GLN A 294 39.02 -26.90 30.05
CA GLN A 294 38.25 -28.12 29.88
C GLN A 294 37.20 -28.24 31.00
N SER A 295 35.93 -28.11 30.64
CA SER A 295 34.82 -28.51 31.52
C SER A 295 34.59 -30.00 31.35
N ARG A 296 34.80 -30.75 32.44
CA ARG A 296 34.56 -32.19 32.55
C ARG A 296 33.05 -32.44 32.52
N TYR A 297 32.55 -33.04 31.45
CA TYR A 297 31.27 -33.74 31.48
C TYR A 297 31.47 -35.10 32.15
N ALA A 298 30.81 -35.30 33.30
CA ALA A 298 30.65 -36.61 33.91
C ALA A 298 29.45 -37.34 33.23
N PRO A 299 29.56 -38.64 32.92
CA PRO A 299 28.44 -39.43 32.45
C PRO A 299 27.59 -39.94 33.61
N PRO A 300 26.25 -40.00 33.51
CA PRO A 300 25.46 -40.80 34.44
C PRO A 300 25.60 -42.29 34.13
N ILE A 301 26.08 -43.01 35.14
CA ILE A 301 26.26 -44.45 35.21
C ILE A 301 24.89 -45.15 35.25
N THR A 302 24.76 -46.17 34.40
CA THR A 302 23.78 -47.25 34.43
C THR A 302 23.76 -48.04 35.74
N SER A 303 22.58 -48.43 36.21
CA SER A 303 22.14 -49.84 36.37
C SER A 303 21.14 -50.01 37.53
N ILE A 304 20.06 -50.77 37.29
CA ILE A 304 19.63 -51.95 38.07
C ILE A 304 18.54 -52.66 37.26
N ARG A 305 18.61 -54.00 37.26
CA ARG A 305 17.95 -54.96 36.37
C ARG A 305 17.06 -55.90 37.22
N LEU A 306 15.93 -56.32 36.63
CA LEU A 306 15.17 -57.60 36.76
C LEU A 306 14.37 -57.90 38.05
N PRO A 307 13.44 -58.91 38.06
CA PRO A 307 12.88 -59.78 36.99
C PRO A 307 11.33 -59.71 36.89
N GLY A 308 10.66 -60.10 35.81
CA GLY A 308 10.28 -61.49 35.46
C GLY A 308 8.75 -61.66 35.48
N GLY A 309 8.13 -62.21 34.44
CA GLY A 309 6.68 -62.43 34.40
C GLY A 309 6.15 -62.88 33.04
N SER A 310 6.27 -64.17 32.78
CA SER A 310 5.77 -64.91 31.61
C SER A 310 4.25 -65.10 31.66
N SER A 311 3.55 -64.93 30.53
CA SER A 311 2.43 -65.82 30.18
C SER A 311 2.16 -65.84 28.67
N ARG A 312 2.18 -67.08 28.15
CA ARG A 312 1.79 -67.56 26.82
C ARG A 312 0.27 -67.66 26.68
N SER A 313 -0.20 -67.46 25.44
CA SER A 313 -1.21 -68.26 24.72
C SER A 313 -1.23 -67.72 23.27
N GLU A 314 -0.83 -68.38 22.18
CA GLU A 314 -1.18 -69.71 21.59
C GLU A 314 -2.68 -70.01 21.72
N SER A 315 -3.52 -70.22 20.69
CA SER A 315 -3.44 -70.41 19.22
C SER A 315 -4.92 -70.44 18.71
N PRO A 316 -5.36 -71.17 17.66
CA PRO A 316 -5.30 -70.89 16.20
C PRO A 316 -6.64 -71.07 15.43
N GLY A 317 -6.60 -70.88 14.09
CA GLY A 317 -7.51 -71.50 13.09
C GLY A 317 -8.64 -70.61 12.56
N THR A 318 -9.10 -70.65 11.30
CA THR A 318 -8.94 -71.58 10.16
C THR A 318 -9.66 -71.01 8.91
N ALA A 319 -9.25 -71.46 7.71
CA ALA A 319 -10.06 -71.71 6.48
C ALA A 319 -10.73 -70.50 5.76
N SER A 320 -10.35 -70.10 4.53
CA SER A 320 -10.45 -70.75 3.19
C SER A 320 -11.84 -70.71 2.52
N THR A 321 -11.99 -69.94 1.42
CA THR A 321 -12.76 -70.24 0.17
C THR A 321 -12.65 -69.00 -0.74
N SER A 322 -11.90 -68.96 -1.85
CA SER A 322 -12.18 -69.48 -3.20
C SER A 322 -13.59 -69.25 -3.73
N GLY A 323 -13.72 -68.51 -4.83
CA GLY A 323 -14.96 -68.26 -5.56
C GLY A 323 -14.73 -67.45 -6.85
N GLU A 324 -14.24 -68.13 -7.89
CA GLU A 324 -14.31 -67.74 -9.31
C GLU A 324 -15.74 -67.82 -9.87
N SER A 325 -16.13 -66.88 -10.74
CA SER A 325 -16.80 -67.10 -12.04
C SER A 325 -17.02 -65.74 -12.74
N LYS A 326 -16.44 -65.45 -13.92
CA LYS A 326 -17.00 -65.66 -15.29
C LYS A 326 -18.43 -65.11 -15.42
N PHE A 327 -18.80 -64.22 -16.35
CA PHE A 327 -18.42 -63.94 -17.74
C PHE A 327 -18.47 -62.43 -18.02
#